data_AF-A0A7C1PYX5-F1
#
_entry.id   AF-A0A7C1PYX5-F1
#
_cell.length_a   1.000
_cell.length_b   1.000
_cell.length_c   1.000
_cell.angle_alpha   90.00
_cell.angle_beta   90.00
_cell.angle_gamma   90.00
#
_symmetry.space_group_name_H-M   'P 1'
#
loop_
_entity.id
_entity.type
_entity.pdbx_description
1 polymer ?
#
loop_
_entity_poly.entity_id
_entity_poly.type
_entity_poly.pdbx_seq_one_letter_code
_entity_poly.pdbx_strand_id
1 'polypeptide(L)' 'MECDIDESCVKPKDARPSMEACGIDVFKTVRNNGFEIEFLEHRNEYVKYFGLLLID' A
#
# COMPACT_ATOMS: atom_id res chain seq x y z
N MET A 1 -9.32 -2.42 14.10
CA MET A 1 -10.03 -1.31 13.42
C MET A 1 -10.41 -1.85 12.07
N GLU A 2 -11.70 -1.98 11.81
CA GLU A 2 -12.25 -2.56 10.57
C GLU A 2 -12.74 -1.42 9.69
N CYS A 3 -12.48 -1.49 8.39
CA CYS A 3 -12.98 -0.51 7.44
C CYS A 3 -14.40 -0.90 7.05
N ASP A 4 -15.37 -0.05 7.38
CA ASP A 4 -16.74 -0.21 6.88
C ASP A 4 -16.75 0.09 5.38
N ILE A 5 -17.20 -0.88 4.58
CA ILE A 5 -17.26 -0.81 3.11
C ILE A 5 -18.69 -0.60 2.60
N ASP A 6 -19.69 -0.67 3.49
CA ASP A 6 -21.10 -0.47 3.15
C ASP A 6 -21.48 1.02 3.21
N GLU A 7 -20.86 1.74 4.13
CA GLU A 7 -21.01 3.19 4.29
C GLU A 7 -19.92 3.99 3.56
N SER A 8 -20.19 5.28 3.32
CA SER A 8 -19.16 6.18 2.75
C SER A 8 -17.98 6.36 3.71
N CYS A 9 -16.76 6.42 3.17
CA CYS A 9 -15.56 6.67 3.96
C CYS A 9 -15.73 7.93 4.83
N VAL A 10 -15.51 7.81 6.14
CA VAL A 10 -15.65 8.91 7.11
C VAL A 10 -14.66 10.06 6.84
N LYS A 11 -13.52 9.77 6.19
CA LYS A 11 -12.42 10.70 5.92
C LYS A 11 -11.97 10.67 4.45
N PRO A 12 -12.86 10.96 3.49
CA PRO A 12 -12.57 10.73 2.07
C PRO A 12 -11.52 11.71 1.53
N LYS A 13 -11.39 12.90 2.14
CA LYS A 13 -10.38 13.90 1.77
C LYS A 13 -8.97 13.56 2.26
N ASP A 14 -8.89 12.74 3.30
CA ASP A 14 -7.61 12.30 3.88
C ASP A 14 -7.17 10.95 3.31
N ALA A 15 -8.06 10.27 2.59
CA ALA A 15 -7.77 9.00 1.94
C ALA A 15 -6.63 9.16 0.94
N ARG A 16 -5.54 8.40 1.15
CA ARG A 16 -4.43 8.29 0.21
C ARG A 16 -4.65 7.02 -0.62
N PRO A 17 -4.62 7.11 -1.96
CA PRO A 17 -4.69 5.91 -2.78
C PRO A 17 -3.46 5.03 -2.50
N SER A 18 -3.64 3.72 -2.61
CA SER A 18 -2.49 2.81 -2.64
C SER A 18 -1.69 3.04 -3.92
N MET A 19 -0.44 2.58 -3.93
CA MET A 19 0.39 2.64 -5.14
C MET A 19 -0.26 1.88 -6.30
N GLU A 20 -0.88 0.72 -6.02
CA GLU A 20 -1.60 -0.09 -7.00
C GLU A 20 -2.82 0.64 -7.57
N ALA A 21 -3.55 1.39 -6.75
CA ALA A 21 -4.67 2.22 -7.21
C ALA A 21 -4.22 3.35 -8.16
N CYS A 22 -2.94 3.76 -8.07
CA CYS A 22 -2.30 4.69 -9.01
C CYS A 22 -1.67 3.98 -10.23
N GLY A 23 -1.92 2.69 -10.43
CA GLY A 23 -1.42 1.92 -11.57
C GLY A 23 0.04 1.46 -11.44
N ILE A 24 0.61 1.51 -10.24
CA ILE A 24 1.99 1.11 -9.97
C ILE A 24 2.02 -0.36 -9.54
N ASP A 25 2.78 -1.18 -10.26
CA ASP A 25 3.12 -2.53 -9.81
C ASP A 25 4.16 -2.45 -8.69
N VAL A 26 3.71 -2.57 -7.44
CA VAL A 26 4.55 -2.42 -6.25
C VAL A 26 5.61 -3.51 -6.18
N PHE A 27 5.25 -4.77 -6.43
CA PHE A 27 6.20 -5.88 -6.37
C PHE A 27 7.33 -5.71 -7.36
N LYS A 28 7.01 -5.38 -8.62
CA LYS A 28 8.01 -5.12 -9.65
C LYS A 28 8.87 -3.90 -9.31
N THR A 29 8.24 -2.81 -8.86
CA THR A 29 8.94 -1.56 -8.52
C THR A 29 9.94 -1.76 -7.38
N VAL A 30 9.51 -2.41 -6.30
CA VAL A 30 10.34 -2.67 -5.11
C VAL A 30 11.51 -3.60 -5.47
N ARG A 31 11.26 -4.68 -6.20
CA ARG A 31 12.32 -5.62 -6.65
C ARG A 31 13.33 -4.95 -7.57
N ASN A 32 12.89 -4.09 -8.49
CA ASN A 32 13.79 -3.34 -9.37
C ASN A 32 14.70 -2.37 -8.61
N ASN A 33 14.33 -1.98 -7.39
CA ASN A 33 15.12 -1.12 -6.50
C ASN A 33 15.94 -1.93 -5.47
N GLY A 34 16.08 -3.25 -5.66
CA GLY A 34 16.94 -4.10 -4.83
C GLY A 34 16.35 -4.49 -3.47
N PHE A 35 15.04 -4.29 -3.26
CA PHE A 35 14.36 -4.67 -2.03
C PHE A 35 13.56 -5.97 -2.22
N GLU A 36 13.47 -6.73 -1.13
CA GLU A 36 12.67 -7.96 -1.08
C GLU A 36 11.30 -7.72 -0.47
N ILE A 37 10.27 -8.18 -1.19
CA ILE A 37 8.86 -8.14 -0.80
C ILE A 37 8.17 -9.45 -1.17
N GLU A 38 7.35 -9.93 -0.24
CA GLU A 38 6.62 -11.19 -0.30
C GLU A 38 5.22 -11.02 0.29
N PHE A 39 4.32 -11.95 -0.04
CA PHE A 39 3.00 -12.02 0.59
C PHE A 39 3.14 -12.63 1.98
N LEU A 40 2.41 -12.06 2.95
CA LEU A 40 2.33 -12.62 4.28
C LEU A 40 1.19 -13.64 4.35
N GLU A 41 1.41 -14.75 5.03
CA GLU A 41 0.41 -15.82 5.18
C GLU A 41 -0.52 -15.55 6.38
N HIS A 42 -0.05 -14.77 7.35
CA HIS A 42 -0.68 -14.52 8.63
C HIS A 42 -0.62 -13.04 8.99
N ARG A 43 -1.69 -12.56 9.66
CA ARG A 43 -1.86 -11.14 10.01
C ARG A 43 -0.85 -10.60 11.02
N ASN A 44 -0.19 -11.47 11.78
CA ASN A 44 0.71 -11.07 12.87
C ASN A 44 2.18 -11.13 12.46
N GLU A 45 2.45 -11.27 11.16
CA GLU A 45 3.80 -11.26 10.62
C GLU A 45 4.36 -9.84 10.47
N TYR A 46 5.66 -9.76 10.28
CA TYR A 46 6.35 -8.50 10.04
C TYR A 46 5.99 -7.93 8.67
N VAL A 47 5.46 -6.71 8.64
CA VAL A 47 5.05 -6.02 7.41
C VAL A 47 6.12 -5.00 6.99
N LYS A 48 6.58 -5.10 5.74
CA LYS A 48 7.39 -4.06 5.09
C LYS A 48 6.47 -3.08 4.36
N TYR A 49 6.51 -1.81 4.75
CA TYR A 49 5.79 -0.73 4.06
C TYR A 49 6.71 -0.01 3.09
N PHE A 50 6.22 0.20 1.87
CA PHE A 50 6.91 0.97 0.83
C PHE A 50 6.05 2.17 0.45
N GLY A 51 6.70 3.31 0.23
CA GLY A 51 6.05 4.55 -0.21
C GLY A 51 6.93 5.26 -1.22
N LEU A 52 6.31 6.08 -2.07
CA LEU A 52 7.00 6.89 -3.06
C LEU A 52 6.94 8.35 -2.64
N LEU A 53 8.08 9.02 -2.70
CA LEU A 53 8.18 10.46 -2.56
C LEU A 53 8.58 11.02 -3.92
N LEU A 54 7.65 11.69 -4.59
CA LEU A 54 7.96 12.47 -5.78
C LEU A 54 8.59 13.78 -5.32
N ILE A 55 9.74 14.08 -5.89
CA ILE A 55 10.49 15.33 -5.72
C ILE A 55 10.54 16.05 -7.07
N ASP A 56 10.74 17.37 -7.03
CA ASP A 56 10.99 18.22 -8.19
C ASP A 56 12.51 18.38 -8.39
#